data_AF-A0A0M9GTM1-F1
#
_entry.id   AF-A0A0M9GTM1-F1
#
_cell.length_a   1.000
_cell.length_b   1.000
_cell.length_c   1.000
_cell.angle_alpha   90.00
_cell.angle_beta   90.00
_cell.angle_gamma   90.00
#
_symmetry.space_group_name_H-M   'P 1'
#
loop_
_entity.id
_entity.type
_entity.pdbx_description
1 polymer ?
#
loop_
_entity_poly.entity_id
_entity_poly.type
_entity_poly.pdbx_seq_one_letter_code
_entity_poly.pdbx_strand_id
1 'polypeptide(L)'
;MKNIDWKSIFKRTANFICFTLSLIFLIYNISILGFFYLLVTFGETQGTMIYSLISVAGILLVIIPLVFKLARFKFYYFALIGLHFMTAFMPIFMKKMGGVFDKLL
;
A
#
# COMPACT_ATOMS: atom_id res chain seq x y z
N MET A 1 36.94 20.85 -7.98
CA MET A 1 35.56 20.74 -7.47
C MET A 1 34.96 19.44 -7.99
N LYS A 2 34.51 18.54 -7.10
CA LYS A 2 33.97 17.23 -7.47
C LYS A 2 32.60 17.46 -8.13
N ASN A 3 32.43 17.07 -9.39
CA ASN A 3 31.18 17.25 -10.10
C ASN A 3 30.11 16.36 -9.43
N ILE A 4 29.19 16.98 -8.68
CA ILE A 4 28.14 16.24 -7.96
C ILE A 4 27.18 15.69 -9.02
N ASP A 5 27.05 14.37 -9.11
CA ASP A 5 26.10 13.73 -10.02
C ASP A 5 24.68 13.84 -9.45
N TRP A 6 24.07 15.00 -9.67
CA TRP A 6 22.70 15.35 -9.26
C TRP A 6 21.66 14.34 -9.75
N LYS A 7 21.87 13.71 -10.92
CA LYS A 7 20.95 12.74 -11.50
C LYS A 7 20.91 11.44 -10.70
N SER A 8 22.07 10.99 -10.22
CA SER A 8 22.18 9.81 -9.36
C SER A 8 21.54 10.04 -7.99
N ILE A 9 21.76 11.22 -7.40
CA ILE A 9 21.16 11.61 -6.11
C ILE A 9 19.65 11.65 -6.21
N PHE A 10 19.10 12.33 -7.23
CA PHE A 10 17.66 12.44 -7.43
C PHE A 10 16.99 11.06 -7.55
N LYS A 11 17.56 10.16 -8.36
CA LYS A 11 17.06 8.80 -8.53
C LYS A 11 17.01 8.02 -7.22
N ARG A 12 18.07 8.11 -6.41
CA ARG A 12 18.16 7.44 -5.11
C ARG A 12 17.12 7.98 -4.13
N THR A 13 16.95 9.30 -4.09
CA THR A 13 15.98 9.96 -3.22
C THR A 13 14.55 9.62 -3.64
N ALA A 14 14.22 9.71 -4.93
CA ALA A 14 12.88 9.35 -5.45
C ALA A 14 12.53 7.88 -5.15
N ASN A 15 13.48 6.97 -5.36
CA ASN A 15 13.31 5.56 -5.02
C ASN A 15 13.04 5.35 -3.51
N PHE A 16 13.80 6.02 -2.65
CA PHE A 16 13.63 5.95 -1.20
C PHE A 16 12.27 6.50 -0.73
N ILE A 17 11.86 7.64 -1.29
CA ILE A 17 10.57 8.26 -0.97
C ILE A 17 9.41 7.37 -1.40
N CYS A 18 9.44 6.85 -2.64
CA CYS A 18 8.39 5.97 -3.15
C CYS A 18 8.24 4.70 -2.30
N PHE A 19 9.37 4.08 -1.95
CA PHE A 19 9.40 2.89 -1.11
C PHE A 19 8.85 3.18 0.30
N THR A 20 9.34 4.24 0.95
CA THR A 20 8.95 4.61 2.31
C THR A 20 7.46 4.97 2.38
N LEU A 21 6.96 5.78 1.45
CA LEU A 21 5.55 6.15 1.41
C LEU A 21 4.65 4.93 1.19
N SER A 22 5.02 4.04 0.27
CA SER A 22 4.26 2.80 0.05
C SER A 22 4.24 1.92 1.30
N LEU A 23 5.37 1.80 2.01
CA LEU A 23 5.45 1.04 3.25
C LEU A 23 4.58 1.67 4.36
N ILE A 24 4.57 3.00 4.49
CA ILE A 24 3.71 3.71 5.45
C ILE A 24 2.23 3.45 5.15
N PHE A 25 1.81 3.54 3.88
CA PHE A 25 0.44 3.22 3.49
C PHE A 25 0.07 1.78 3.81
N LEU A 26 1.00 0.85 3.61
CA LEU A 26 0.76 -0.56 3.95
C LEU A 26 0.58 -0.74 5.45
N ILE A 27 1.45 -0.13 6.27
CA ILE A 27 1.36 -0.21 7.73
C ILE A 27 0.04 0.39 8.21
N TYR A 28 -0.39 1.52 7.66
CA TYR A 28 -1.67 2.10 7.98
C TYR A 28 -2.83 1.15 7.66
N ASN A 29 -2.80 0.48 6.50
CA ASN A 29 -3.85 -0.45 6.09
C ASN A 29 -3.80 -1.81 6.82
N ILE A 30 -2.64 -2.31 7.23
CA ILE A 30 -2.57 -3.55 8.02
C ILE A 30 -2.94 -3.27 9.49
N SER A 31 -2.75 -2.04 9.95
CA SER A 31 -3.12 -1.65 11.30
C SER A 31 -4.63 -1.73 11.51
N ILE A 32 -5.02 -2.47 12.54
CA ILE A 32 -6.41 -2.53 13.05
C ILE A 32 -6.93 -1.11 13.29
N LEU A 33 -6.09 -0.22 13.84
CA LEU A 33 -6.48 1.17 14.10
C LEU A 33 -6.77 1.94 12.81
N GLY A 34 -6.00 1.74 11.74
CA GLY A 34 -6.22 2.44 10.47
C GLY A 34 -7.53 2.02 9.82
N PHE A 35 -7.80 0.71 9.78
CA PHE A 35 -9.05 0.18 9.26
C PHE A 35 -10.27 0.64 10.08
N PHE A 36 -10.22 0.50 11.41
CA PHE A 36 -11.31 0.94 12.28
C PHE A 36 -11.54 2.45 12.21
N TYR A 37 -10.48 3.25 12.16
CA TYR A 37 -10.59 4.70 12.01
C TYR A 37 -11.38 5.07 10.75
N LEU A 38 -11.04 4.46 9.61
CA LEU A 38 -11.74 4.72 8.35
C LEU A 38 -13.22 4.35 8.41
N LEU A 39 -13.56 3.21 9.02
CA LEU A 39 -14.95 2.78 9.17
C LEU A 39 -15.75 3.72 10.09
N VAL A 40 -15.16 4.15 11.20
CA VAL A 40 -15.82 5.03 12.17
C VAL A 40 -16.00 6.44 11.59
N THR A 41 -15.01 6.96 10.88
CA THR A 41 -15.05 8.32 10.34
C THR A 41 -15.91 8.45 9.09
N PHE A 42 -15.83 7.50 8.15
CA PHE A 42 -16.49 7.61 6.84
C PHE A 42 -17.67 6.63 6.66
N GLY A 43 -17.94 5.79 7.66
CA GLY A 43 -18.93 4.71 7.54
C GLY A 43 -18.40 3.51 6.75
N GLU A 44 -19.17 2.43 6.75
CA GLU A 44 -18.69 1.12 6.25
C GLU A 44 -18.34 1.14 4.75
N THR A 45 -19.23 1.65 3.91
CA THR A 45 -19.06 1.67 2.44
C THR A 45 -17.93 2.59 1.99
N GLN A 46 -17.88 3.83 2.48
CA GLN A 46 -16.84 4.77 2.07
C GLN A 46 -15.50 4.45 2.75
N GLY A 47 -15.51 4.02 4.01
CA GLY A 47 -14.31 3.62 4.73
C GLY A 47 -13.60 2.42 4.07
N THR A 48 -14.35 1.38 3.68
CA THR A 48 -13.78 0.25 2.93
C THR A 48 -13.26 0.64 1.55
N MET A 49 -13.94 1.54 0.84
CA MET A 49 -13.46 2.06 -0.43
C MET A 49 -12.13 2.82 -0.27
N ILE A 50 -12.05 3.74 0.70
CA ILE A 50 -10.84 4.52 0.99
C ILE A 50 -9.69 3.59 1.38
N TYR A 51 -9.98 2.59 2.22
CA TYR A 51 -9.01 1.58 2.61
C TYR A 51 -8.39 0.88 1.38
N SER A 52 -9.22 0.37 0.47
CA SER A 52 -8.73 -0.26 -0.76
C SER A 52 -7.97 0.72 -1.66
N LEU A 53 -8.39 1.98 -1.74
CA LEU A 53 -7.69 3.02 -2.50
C LEU A 53 -6.30 3.34 -1.94
N ILE A 54 -6.12 3.33 -0.63
CA ILE A 54 -4.79 3.51 0.00
C ILE A 54 -3.84 2.39 -0.43
N SER A 55 -4.31 1.14 -0.46
CA SER A 55 -3.51 0.02 -0.96
C SER A 55 -3.16 0.16 -2.44
N VAL A 56 -4.13 0.57 -3.28
CA VAL A 56 -3.89 0.82 -4.71
C VAL A 56 -2.87 1.95 -4.92
N ALA A 57 -2.96 3.04 -4.14
CA ALA A 57 -1.98 4.12 -4.17
C ALA A 57 -0.59 3.62 -3.75
N GLY A 58 -0.52 2.75 -2.75
CA GLY A 58 0.70 2.06 -2.34
C GLY A 58 1.35 1.23 -3.46
N ILE A 59 0.54 0.52 -4.27
CA ILE A 59 1.01 -0.21 -5.45
C ILE A 59 1.59 0.75 -6.49
N LEU A 60 0.87 1.83 -6.82
CA LEU A 60 1.32 2.82 -7.80
C LEU A 60 2.68 3.43 -7.42
N LEU A 61 2.87 3.75 -6.13
CA LEU A 61 4.15 4.25 -5.61
C LEU A 61 5.30 3.24 -5.82
N VAL A 62 5.03 1.95 -5.76
CA VAL A 62 6.04 0.89 -5.93
C VAL A 62 6.32 0.59 -7.39
N ILE A 63 5.33 0.77 -8.27
CA ILE A 63 5.48 0.60 -9.71
C ILE A 63 6.44 1.65 -10.29
N ILE A 64 6.40 2.90 -9.83
CA ILE A 64 7.29 3.98 -10.31
C ILE A 64 8.77 3.55 -10.31
N PRO A 65 9.39 3.20 -9.17
CA PRO A 65 10.79 2.79 -9.13
C PRO A 65 11.08 1.49 -9.89
N LEU A 66 10.10 0.61 -10.10
CA LEU A 66 10.25 -0.59 -10.93
C LEU A 66 10.31 -0.25 -12.43
N VAL A 67 9.36 0.56 -12.93
CA VAL A 67 9.26 0.96 -14.35
C VAL A 67 10.47 1.78 -14.77
N PHE A 68 10.88 2.74 -13.93
CA PHE A 68 12.05 3.58 -14.19
C PHE A 68 13.39 2.89 -13.86
N LYS A 69 13.37 1.59 -13.52
CA LYS A 69 14.55 0.78 -13.18
C LYS A 69 15.42 1.42 -12.08
N LEU A 70 14.78 2.07 -11.10
CA LEU A 70 15.42 2.72 -9.95
C LEU A 70 15.62 1.73 -8.79
N ALA A 71 14.80 0.68 -8.73
CA ALA A 71 14.84 -0.33 -7.68
C ALA A 71 16.09 -1.22 -7.77
N ARG A 72 16.99 -1.10 -6.78
CA ARG A 72 18.20 -1.94 -6.67
C ARG A 72 17.87 -3.39 -6.32
N PHE A 73 16.93 -3.61 -5.39
CA PHE A 73 16.49 -4.93 -4.94
C PHE A 73 15.00 -5.11 -5.25
N LYS A 74 14.69 -5.66 -6.43
CA LYS A 74 13.31 -5.76 -6.94
C LYS A 74 12.38 -6.59 -6.06
N PHE A 75 12.91 -7.57 -5.33
CA PHE A 75 12.15 -8.45 -4.44
C PHE A 75 11.26 -7.68 -3.45
N TYR A 76 11.81 -6.68 -2.75
CA TYR A 76 11.04 -5.91 -1.76
C TYR A 76 9.88 -5.11 -2.38
N TYR A 77 10.05 -4.68 -3.63
CA TYR A 77 9.01 -3.95 -4.37
C TYR A 77 7.90 -4.93 -4.78
N PHE A 78 8.24 -6.12 -5.27
CA PHE A 78 7.24 -7.15 -5.55
C PHE A 78 6.51 -7.64 -4.29
N ALA A 79 7.22 -7.78 -3.16
CA ALA A 79 6.62 -8.11 -1.87
C ALA A 79 5.63 -7.03 -1.41
N LEU A 80 6.00 -5.74 -1.51
CA LEU A 80 5.11 -4.62 -1.22
C LEU A 80 3.86 -4.64 -2.11
N ILE A 81 4.01 -4.90 -3.42
CA ILE A 81 2.87 -5.04 -4.33
C ILE A 81 1.94 -6.16 -3.87
N GLY A 82 2.49 -7.34 -3.55
CA GLY A 82 1.70 -8.48 -3.08
C GLY A 82 0.94 -8.17 -1.79
N LEU A 83 1.59 -7.53 -0.81
CA LEU A 83 0.95 -7.16 0.45
C LEU A 83 -0.12 -6.07 0.27
N HIS A 84 0.13 -5.08 -0.57
CA HIS A 84 -0.90 -4.10 -0.94
C HIS A 84 -2.07 -4.73 -1.68
N PHE A 85 -1.81 -5.70 -2.54
CA PHE A 85 -2.87 -6.44 -3.21
C PHE A 85 -3.71 -7.22 -2.19
N MET A 86 -3.10 -7.99 -1.30
CA MET A 86 -3.83 -8.72 -0.25
C MET A 86 -4.67 -7.79 0.63
N THR A 87 -4.11 -6.65 1.05
CA THR A 87 -4.86 -5.66 1.83
C THR A 87 -6.00 -5.03 1.02
N ALA A 88 -5.81 -4.66 -0.25
CA ALA A 88 -6.88 -4.07 -1.07
C ALA A 88 -8.14 -4.94 -1.15
N PHE A 89 -7.97 -6.28 -1.14
CA PHE A 89 -9.07 -7.25 -1.19
C PHE A 89 -9.54 -7.72 0.20
N MET A 90 -8.87 -7.33 1.29
CA MET A 90 -9.23 -7.76 2.65
C MET A 90 -10.69 -7.48 3.04
N PRO A 91 -11.30 -6.31 2.73
CA PRO A 91 -12.70 -6.06 3.04
C PRO A 91 -13.65 -7.07 2.40
N ILE A 92 -13.34 -7.54 1.19
CA ILE A 92 -14.15 -8.54 0.47
C ILE A 92 -14.05 -9.89 1.19
N PHE A 93 -12.87 -10.29 1.64
CA PHE A 93 -12.69 -11.51 2.43
C PHE A 93 -13.46 -11.43 3.75
N MET A 94 -13.36 -10.30 4.46
CA MET A 94 -14.07 -10.09 5.72
C MET A 94 -15.59 -10.18 5.55
N LYS A 95 -16.15 -9.52 4.52
CA LYS A 95 -17.59 -9.56 4.24
C LYS A 95 -18.08 -10.97 3.90
N LYS A 96 -17.30 -11.74 3.14
CA LYS A 96 -17.64 -13.13 2.83
C LYS A 96 -17.60 -14.04 4.05
N MET A 97 -16.64 -13.85 4.95
CA MET A 97 -16.58 -14.61 6.20
C MET A 97 -17.74 -14.26 7.14
N GLY A 98 -18.08 -12.97 7.29
CA GLY A 98 -19.22 -12.53 8.10
C GLY A 98 -20.53 -13.20 7.69
N GLY A 99 -20.83 -13.21 6.39
CA GLY A 99 -22.04 -13.87 5.87
C GLY A 99 -22.05 -15.40 5.97
N VAL A 100 -20.91 -16.04 6.24
CA VAL A 100 -20.85 -17.49 6.56
C VAL A 100 -21.19 -17.73 8.02
N PHE A 101 -20.68 -16.88 8.93
CA PHE A 101 -21.03 -16.95 10.35
C PHE A 101 -22.51 -16.63 10.60
N ASP A 102 -23.08 -15.65 9.89
CA ASP A 102 -24.50 -15.31 9.99
C ASP A 102 -25.44 -16.42 9.49
N LYS A 103 -24.93 -17.38 8.70
CA LYS A 103 -25.70 -18.55 8.22
C LYS A 103 -25.55 -19.78 9.11
N LEU A 104 -24.55 -19.80 9.99
CA LEU A 104 -24.25 -20.93 10.88
C LEU A 104 -24.79 -20.73 12.30
N LEU A 105 -25.07 -19.48 12.69
CA LEU A 105 -25.79 -19.09 13.90
C LEU A 105 -27.30 -19.02 13.65
#